data_AF-A0A954K5A3-F1
#
_entry.id   AF-A0A954K5A3-F1
#
_cell.length_a   1.000
_cell.length_b   1.000
_cell.length_c   1.000
_cell.angle_alpha   90.00
_cell.angle_beta   90.00
_cell.angle_gamma   90.00
#
_symmetry.space_group_name_H-M   'P 1'
#
loop_
_entity.id
_entity.type
_entity.pdbx_description
1 polymer ?
#
loop_
_entity_poly.entity_id
_entity_poly.type
_entity_poly.pdbx_seq_one_letter_code
_entity_poly.pdbx_strand_id
1 'polypeptide(L)'
;MESLLVFSAETADLTVQWWITGAGVLLYFILLFGVSASTQAGVIARATTKEAIRQPVFLLLMALGLILLLLNTFLPFFSMGDDVKMLMDCGLATILICSLLLAVWSASTSVADEIEGKTAMTLLSKPINRRQFIVGKYLGILKAVVWLMLPLVITFLLLVYFKVG
;
A
#
# COMPACT_ATOMS: atom_id res chain seq x y z
N MET A 1 20.14 37.79 10.38
CA MET A 1 19.02 37.96 9.43
C MET A 1 18.97 36.81 8.42
N GLU A 2 20.10 36.33 7.89
CA GLU A 2 20.14 35.17 6.99
C GLU A 2 19.66 33.85 7.62
N SER A 3 19.92 33.63 8.92
CA SER A 3 19.44 32.44 9.65
C SER A 3 17.92 32.36 9.83
N LEU A 4 17.21 33.50 9.84
CA LEU A 4 15.74 33.52 9.91
C LEU A 4 15.08 33.26 8.55
N LEU A 5 15.75 33.61 7.44
CA LEU A 5 15.27 33.32 6.09
C LEU A 5 15.44 31.83 5.74
N VAL A 6 16.53 31.20 6.18
CA VAL A 6 16.75 29.76 6.00
C VAL A 6 15.75 28.92 6.81
N PHE A 7 15.47 29.30 8.07
CA PHE A 7 14.48 28.61 8.90
C PHE A 7 13.04 28.78 8.38
N SER A 8 12.70 29.95 7.82
CA SER A 8 11.40 30.17 7.17
C SER A 8 11.26 29.40 5.84
N ALA A 9 12.36 29.16 5.12
CA ALA A 9 12.34 28.36 3.89
C ALA A 9 12.14 26.87 4.21
N GLU A 10 12.83 26.34 5.23
CA GLU A 10 12.72 24.92 5.60
C GLU A 10 11.34 24.54 6.14
N THR A 11 10.70 25.45 6.90
CA THR A 11 9.31 25.28 7.36
C THR A 11 8.28 25.43 6.24
N ALA A 12 8.53 26.30 5.25
CA ALA A 12 7.71 26.40 4.05
C ALA A 12 7.80 25.14 3.19
N ASP A 13 9.01 24.60 2.98
CA ASP A 13 9.23 23.36 2.24
C ASP A 13 8.59 22.15 2.93
N LEU A 14 8.72 22.05 4.27
CA LEU A 14 8.07 21.00 5.05
C LEU A 14 6.53 21.07 4.94
N THR A 15 5.93 22.24 5.13
CA THR A 15 4.46 22.40 5.04
C THR A 15 3.94 22.10 3.63
N VAL A 16 4.62 22.58 2.59
CA VAL A 16 4.28 22.28 1.19
C VAL A 16 4.39 20.78 0.91
N GLN A 17 5.40 20.09 1.45
CA GLN A 17 5.57 18.65 1.26
C GLN A 17 4.45 17.82 1.92
N TRP A 18 3.97 18.21 3.10
CA TRP A 18 2.81 17.56 3.75
C TRP A 18 1.53 17.73 2.93
N TRP A 19 1.31 18.92 2.34
CA TRP A 19 0.16 19.17 1.46
C TRP A 19 0.22 18.36 0.17
N ILE A 20 1.39 18.28 -0.48
CA ILE A 20 1.58 17.50 -1.70
C ILE A 20 1.37 16.00 -1.43
N THR A 21 1.93 15.49 -0.33
CA THR A 21 1.81 14.08 0.06
C THR A 21 0.35 13.76 0.42
N GLY A 22 -0.31 14.61 1.21
CA GLY A 22 -1.71 14.45 1.58
C GLY A 22 -2.65 14.52 0.39
N ALA A 23 -2.48 15.50 -0.50
CA ALA A 23 -3.26 15.64 -1.73
C ALA A 23 -3.02 14.46 -2.69
N GLY A 24 -1.78 13.97 -2.81
CA GLY A 24 -1.44 12.81 -3.61
C GLY A 24 -2.08 11.52 -3.10
N VAL A 25 -2.05 11.28 -1.78
CA VAL A 25 -2.71 10.13 -1.15
C VAL A 25 -4.23 10.22 -1.35
N LEU A 26 -4.84 11.39 -1.13
CA LEU A 26 -6.27 11.59 -1.35
C LEU A 26 -6.66 11.38 -2.81
N LEU A 27 -5.88 11.92 -3.77
CA LEU A 27 -6.09 11.67 -5.19
C LEU A 27 -5.97 10.19 -5.54
N TYR A 28 -5.00 9.48 -4.96
CA TYR A 28 -4.82 8.05 -5.15
C TYR A 28 -6.03 7.25 -4.65
N PHE A 29 -6.53 7.56 -3.44
CA PHE A 29 -7.76 6.96 -2.90
C PHE A 29 -9.00 7.30 -3.75
N ILE A 30 -9.13 8.56 -4.18
CA ILE A 30 -10.24 9.04 -5.03
C ILE A 30 -10.20 8.35 -6.40
N LEU A 31 -9.02 8.17 -7.01
CA LEU A 31 -8.88 7.44 -8.27
C LEU A 31 -9.28 5.97 -8.12
N LEU A 32 -8.84 5.30 -7.06
CA LEU A 32 -9.22 3.91 -6.78
C LEU A 32 -10.72 3.74 -6.54
N PHE A 33 -11.36 4.72 -5.89
CA PHE A 33 -12.79 4.70 -5.61
C PHE A 33 -13.62 5.09 -6.85
N GLY A 34 -13.20 6.11 -7.58
CA GLY A 34 -13.87 6.65 -8.77
C GLY A 34 -13.90 5.65 -9.93
N VAL A 35 -12.80 4.94 -10.19
CA VAL A 35 -12.77 3.90 -11.24
C VAL A 35 -13.56 2.65 -10.82
N SER A 36 -13.80 2.46 -9.51
CA SER A 36 -14.62 1.36 -8.99
C SER A 36 -16.13 1.59 -9.09
N ALA A 37 -16.59 2.83 -9.22
CA ALA A 37 -18.00 3.18 -9.07
C ALA A 37 -18.79 3.21 -10.39
N SER A 38 -18.11 3.29 -11.55
CA SER A 38 -18.79 3.55 -12.83
C SER A 38 -18.87 2.39 -13.82
N THR A 39 -18.21 1.24 -13.60
CA THR A 39 -18.07 0.19 -14.65
C THR A 39 -18.08 -1.26 -14.14
N GLN A 40 -18.36 -2.22 -15.05
CA GLN A 40 -18.28 -3.67 -14.80
C GLN A 40 -16.89 -4.13 -14.31
N ALA A 41 -15.85 -3.33 -14.57
CA ALA A 41 -14.51 -3.51 -14.01
C ALA A 41 -14.49 -3.51 -12.47
N GLY A 42 -15.41 -2.79 -11.81
CA GLY A 42 -15.52 -2.75 -10.35
C GLY A 42 -15.96 -4.08 -9.72
N VAL A 43 -16.79 -4.86 -10.42
CA VAL A 43 -17.22 -6.20 -9.96
C VAL A 43 -16.06 -7.19 -10.04
N ILE A 44 -15.32 -7.16 -11.15
CA ILE A 44 -14.12 -7.98 -11.35
C ILE A 44 -13.05 -7.59 -10.32
N ALA A 45 -12.82 -6.29 -10.11
CA ALA A 45 -11.88 -5.80 -9.10
C ALA A 45 -12.21 -6.32 -7.70
N ARG A 46 -13.50 -6.29 -7.28
CA ARG A 46 -13.92 -6.84 -5.97
C ARG A 46 -13.68 -8.34 -5.87
N ALA A 47 -13.93 -9.09 -6.94
CA ALA A 47 -13.66 -10.52 -6.98
C ALA A 47 -12.14 -10.79 -6.83
N THR A 48 -11.30 -10.09 -7.61
CA THR A 48 -9.84 -10.21 -7.54
C THR A 48 -9.28 -9.78 -6.18
N THR A 49 -9.78 -8.70 -5.57
CA THR A 49 -9.35 -8.29 -4.22
C THR A 49 -9.69 -9.36 -3.18
N LYS A 50 -10.88 -9.98 -3.27
CA LYS A 50 -11.27 -11.05 -2.35
C LYS A 50 -10.39 -12.30 -2.54
N GLU A 51 -10.03 -12.60 -3.79
CA GLU A 51 -9.10 -13.69 -4.09
C GLU A 51 -7.72 -13.41 -3.47
N ALA A 52 -7.17 -12.21 -3.69
CA ALA A 52 -5.89 -11.80 -3.12
C ALA A 52 -5.86 -11.83 -1.59
N ILE A 53 -6.94 -11.42 -0.91
CA ILE A 53 -7.04 -11.45 0.57
C ILE A 53 -7.13 -12.89 1.10
N ARG A 54 -7.69 -13.82 0.33
CA ARG A 54 -7.80 -15.23 0.74
C ARG A 54 -6.51 -16.01 0.54
N GLN A 55 -5.54 -15.46 -0.20
CA GLN A 55 -4.24 -16.10 -0.35
C GLN A 55 -3.51 -16.11 1.01
N PRO A 56 -2.91 -17.24 1.41
CA PRO A 56 -2.20 -17.34 2.70
C PRO A 56 -1.04 -16.34 2.81
N VAL A 57 -0.45 -15.95 1.68
CA VAL A 57 0.62 -14.94 1.60
C VAL A 57 0.17 -13.58 2.15
N PHE A 58 -1.10 -13.19 1.97
CA PHE A 58 -1.62 -11.95 2.52
C PHE A 58 -1.56 -11.95 4.05
N LEU A 59 -2.06 -13.02 4.68
CA LEU A 59 -2.04 -13.17 6.13
C LEU A 59 -0.62 -13.31 6.69
N LEU A 60 0.25 -14.04 5.98
CA LEU A 60 1.66 -14.19 6.36
C LEU A 60 2.39 -12.85 6.35
N LEU A 61 2.24 -12.05 5.30
CA LEU A 61 2.88 -10.73 5.21
C LEU A 61 2.30 -9.73 6.20
N MET A 62 0.99 -9.80 6.48
CA MET A 62 0.37 -8.98 7.51
C MET A 62 0.94 -9.29 8.89
N ALA A 63 0.96 -10.57 9.28
CA ALA A 63 1.50 -10.99 10.56
C ALA A 63 3.00 -10.67 10.68
N LEU A 64 3.78 -10.96 9.63
CA LEU A 64 5.21 -10.68 9.60
C LEU A 64 5.51 -9.18 9.68
N GLY A 65 4.77 -8.34 8.96
CA GLY A 65 4.92 -6.89 9.02
C GLY A 65 4.61 -6.32 10.41
N LEU A 66 3.56 -6.82 11.06
CA LEU A 66 3.21 -6.43 12.43
C LEU A 66 4.31 -6.82 13.43
N ILE A 67 4.82 -8.06 13.33
CA ILE A 67 5.89 -8.55 14.19
C ILE A 67 7.16 -7.70 13.98
N LEU A 68 7.57 -7.44 12.73
CA LEU A 68 8.75 -6.63 12.44
C LEU A 68 8.62 -5.19 12.97
N LEU A 69 7.44 -4.58 12.86
CA LEU A 69 7.17 -3.25 13.43
C LEU A 69 7.31 -3.22 14.95
N LEU A 70 6.85 -4.27 15.63
CA LEU A 70 7.04 -4.41 17.07
C LEU A 70 8.52 -4.59 17.44
N LEU A 71 9.24 -5.47 16.73
CA LEU A 71 10.67 -5.69 16.95
C LEU A 71 11.48 -4.40 16.78
N ASN A 72 11.14 -3.60 15.78
CA ASN A 72 11.77 -2.30 15.52
C ASN A 72 11.64 -1.34 16.72
N THR A 73 10.50 -1.35 17.41
CA THR A 73 10.30 -0.55 18.64
C THR A 73 11.14 -1.04 19.83
N PHE A 74 11.33 -2.36 19.96
CA PHE A 74 12.07 -2.94 21.07
C PHE A 74 13.59 -2.92 20.87
N LEU A 75 14.08 -2.82 19.64
CA LEU A 75 15.51 -2.72 19.35
C LEU A 75 16.02 -1.32 19.73
N PRO A 76 16.95 -1.19 20.71
CA PRO A 76 17.63 0.05 20.94
C PRO A 76 18.50 0.34 19.73
N PHE A 77 18.06 1.29 18.92
CA PHE A 77 18.91 1.92 17.95
C PHE A 77 20.07 2.55 18.70
N PHE A 78 21.31 2.12 18.45
CA PHE A 78 22.51 2.76 18.99
C PHE A 78 22.75 4.13 18.31
N SER A 79 21.70 4.92 18.10
CA SER A 79 21.79 6.23 17.47
C SER A 79 22.15 7.25 18.54
N MET A 80 23.21 8.01 18.29
CA MET A 80 23.70 9.06 19.17
C MET A 80 22.76 10.29 19.11
N GLY A 81 21.53 10.16 19.63
CA GLY A 81 20.60 11.27 19.86
C GLY A 81 19.45 11.45 18.86
N ASP A 82 19.27 10.58 17.86
CA ASP A 82 18.23 10.70 16.82
C ASP A 82 17.38 9.42 16.65
N ASP A 83 17.08 8.75 17.76
CA ASP A 83 16.39 7.43 17.79
C ASP A 83 15.01 7.43 17.11
N VAL A 84 14.27 8.55 17.22
CA VAL A 84 12.91 8.67 16.66
C VAL A 84 12.93 8.68 15.14
N LYS A 85 13.90 9.36 14.52
CA LYS A 85 14.01 9.42 13.06
C LYS A 85 14.37 8.05 12.47
N MET A 86 15.27 7.32 13.12
CA MET A 86 15.69 6.00 12.63
C MET A 86 14.57 4.96 12.76
N LEU A 87 13.77 5.03 13.83
CA LEU A 87 12.56 4.22 13.96
C LEU A 87 11.55 4.52 12.85
N MET A 88 11.36 5.80 12.51
CA MET A 88 10.44 6.19 11.43
C MET A 88 10.90 5.64 10.07
N ASP A 89 12.18 5.78 9.74
CA ASP A 89 12.74 5.31 8.46
C ASP A 89 12.66 3.78 8.35
N CYS A 90 13.07 3.06 9.39
CA CYS A 90 13.01 1.61 9.42
C CYS A 90 11.57 1.07 9.41
N GLY A 91 10.63 1.75 10.07
CA GLY A 91 9.21 1.38 10.07
C GLY A 91 8.57 1.58 8.69
N LEU A 92 8.82 2.73 8.04
CA LEU A 92 8.36 2.99 6.68
C LEU A 92 8.98 2.01 5.66
N ALA A 93 10.27 1.70 5.78
CA ALA A 93 10.94 0.71 4.95
C ALA A 93 10.32 -0.69 5.10
N THR A 94 9.97 -1.09 6.32
CA THR A 94 9.30 -2.38 6.59
C THR A 94 7.95 -2.45 5.89
N ILE A 95 7.12 -1.41 6.00
CA ILE A 95 5.81 -1.35 5.35
C ILE A 95 5.95 -1.39 3.82
N LEU A 96 6.94 -0.67 3.28
CA LEU A 96 7.23 -0.65 1.84
C LEU A 96 7.58 -2.05 1.34
N ILE A 97 8.49 -2.75 2.01
CA ILE A 97 8.94 -4.09 1.60
C ILE A 97 7.78 -5.09 1.67
N CYS A 98 7.00 -5.10 2.76
CA CYS A 98 5.84 -5.99 2.89
C CYS A 98 4.78 -5.75 1.81
N SER A 99 4.46 -4.48 1.54
CA SER A 99 3.45 -4.09 0.55
C SER A 99 3.92 -4.36 -0.88
N LEU A 100 5.20 -4.13 -1.17
CA LEU A 100 5.82 -4.43 -2.47
C LEU A 100 5.83 -5.93 -2.74
N LEU A 101 6.19 -6.75 -1.75
CA LEU A 101 6.22 -8.20 -1.89
C LEU A 101 4.82 -8.75 -2.18
N LEU A 102 3.80 -8.26 -1.45
CA LEU A 102 2.41 -8.62 -1.75
C LEU A 102 2.00 -8.20 -3.17
N ALA A 103 2.35 -6.97 -3.59
CA ALA A 103 2.00 -6.46 -4.91
C ALA A 103 2.57 -7.34 -6.04
N VAL A 104 3.85 -7.71 -5.93
CA VAL A 104 4.53 -8.57 -6.92
C VAL A 104 3.93 -9.98 -6.91
N TRP A 105 3.67 -10.54 -5.73
CA TRP A 105 3.07 -11.86 -5.61
C TRP A 105 1.64 -11.91 -6.19
N SER A 106 0.78 -10.97 -5.80
CA SER A 106 -0.59 -10.89 -6.31
C SER A 106 -0.63 -10.59 -7.81
N ALA A 107 0.33 -9.82 -8.35
CA ALA A 107 0.47 -9.64 -9.79
C ALA A 107 0.87 -10.95 -10.49
N SER A 108 1.86 -11.67 -9.95
CA SER A 108 2.33 -12.94 -10.52
C SER A 108 1.24 -14.01 -10.54
N THR A 109 0.48 -14.15 -9.45
CA THR A 109 -0.64 -15.11 -9.38
C THR A 109 -1.75 -14.72 -10.36
N SER A 110 -2.06 -13.43 -10.47
CA SER A 110 -3.06 -12.96 -11.43
C SER A 110 -2.66 -13.22 -12.89
N VAL A 111 -1.38 -13.12 -13.22
CA VAL A 111 -0.84 -13.45 -14.55
C VAL A 111 -0.80 -14.97 -14.76
N ALA A 112 -0.42 -15.74 -13.75
CA ALA A 112 -0.43 -17.20 -13.80
C ALA A 112 -1.84 -17.72 -14.11
N ASP A 113 -2.87 -17.20 -13.42
CA ASP A 113 -4.28 -17.55 -13.67
C ASP A 113 -4.72 -17.27 -15.12
N GLU A 114 -4.13 -16.27 -15.79
CA GLU A 114 -4.42 -15.97 -17.20
C GLU A 114 -3.69 -16.89 -18.18
N ILE A 115 -2.44 -17.24 -17.86
CA ILE A 115 -1.63 -18.14 -18.70
C ILE A 115 -2.16 -19.57 -18.60
N GLU A 116 -2.53 -19.98 -17.40
CA GLU A 116 -3.16 -21.28 -17.09
C GLU A 116 -4.59 -21.34 -17.64
N GLY A 117 -5.22 -20.18 -17.80
CA GLY A 117 -6.45 -19.92 -18.55
C GLY A 117 -6.41 -20.21 -20.05
N LYS A 118 -5.61 -21.18 -20.53
CA LYS A 118 -5.86 -21.84 -21.83
C LYS A 118 -7.20 -22.60 -21.89
N THR A 119 -8.03 -22.51 -20.85
CA THR A 119 -9.49 -22.72 -20.87
C THR A 119 -10.27 -21.43 -21.15
N ALA A 120 -9.66 -20.49 -21.89
CA ALA A 120 -10.21 -19.21 -22.35
C ALA A 120 -11.48 -19.30 -23.24
N MET A 121 -12.01 -20.50 -23.53
CA MET A 121 -13.03 -20.68 -24.57
C MET A 121 -14.48 -20.85 -24.06
N THR A 122 -14.71 -21.21 -22.80
CA THR A 122 -16.08 -21.55 -22.32
C THR A 122 -16.81 -20.42 -21.60
N LEU A 123 -16.13 -19.36 -21.15
CA LEU A 123 -16.74 -18.21 -20.44
C LEU A 123 -16.86 -16.94 -21.30
N LEU A 124 -16.70 -17.07 -22.63
CA LEU A 124 -16.91 -16.02 -23.63
C LEU A 124 -18.40 -15.67 -23.87
N SER A 125 -19.34 -16.19 -23.08
CA SER A 125 -20.79 -15.96 -23.25
C SER A 125 -21.26 -14.56 -22.83
N LYS A 126 -20.38 -13.68 -22.33
CA LYS A 126 -20.69 -12.26 -22.10
C LYS A 126 -19.61 -11.37 -22.73
N PRO A 127 -20.00 -10.34 -23.51
CA PRO A 127 -19.07 -9.50 -24.25
C PRO A 127 -18.33 -8.56 -23.28
N ILE A 128 -17.30 -9.06 -22.61
CA ILE A 128 -16.43 -8.24 -21.76
C ILE A 128 -15.27 -7.75 -22.63
N ASN A 129 -15.14 -6.43 -22.72
CA ASN A 129 -14.13 -5.78 -23.52
C ASN A 129 -12.73 -6.05 -22.91
N ARG A 130 -11.75 -6.51 -23.70
CA ARG A 130 -10.41 -6.96 -23.22
C ARG A 130 -9.71 -5.93 -22.33
N ARG A 131 -9.86 -4.64 -22.66
CA ARG A 131 -9.26 -3.53 -21.90
C ARG A 131 -9.90 -3.36 -20.52
N GLN A 132 -11.20 -3.61 -20.37
CA GLN A 132 -11.90 -3.47 -19.09
C GLN A 132 -11.53 -4.59 -18.11
N PHE A 133 -11.23 -5.78 -18.62
CA PHE A 133 -10.76 -6.90 -17.79
C PHE A 133 -9.39 -6.62 -17.16
N ILE A 134 -8.41 -6.16 -17.97
CA ILE A 134 -7.06 -5.83 -17.51
C ILE A 134 -7.10 -4.70 -16.47
N VAL A 135 -7.87 -3.64 -16.74
CA VAL A 135 -8.03 -2.51 -15.80
C VAL A 135 -8.70 -2.96 -14.50
N GLY A 136 -9.72 -3.82 -14.57
CA GLY A 136 -10.39 -4.36 -13.37
C GLY A 136 -9.45 -5.17 -12.47
N LYS A 137 -8.62 -6.04 -13.06
CA LYS A 137 -7.62 -6.82 -12.30
C LYS A 137 -6.55 -5.95 -11.66
N TYR A 138 -6.00 -5.00 -12.42
CA TYR A 138 -5.00 -4.06 -11.89
C TYR A 138 -5.53 -3.29 -10.67
N LEU A 139 -6.75 -2.75 -10.77
CA LEU A 139 -7.40 -2.06 -9.65
C LEU A 139 -7.71 -3.00 -8.48
N GLY A 140 -8.05 -4.26 -8.76
CA GLY A 140 -8.26 -5.29 -7.73
C GLY A 140 -7.00 -5.57 -6.91
N ILE A 141 -5.85 -5.68 -7.57
CA ILE A 141 -4.53 -5.87 -6.93
C ILE A 141 -4.14 -4.63 -6.13
N LEU A 142 -4.28 -3.42 -6.71
CA LEU A 142 -3.99 -2.17 -6.00
C LEU A 142 -4.81 -2.06 -4.71
N LYS A 143 -6.11 -2.37 -4.76
CA LYS A 143 -6.97 -2.38 -3.57
C LYS A 143 -6.55 -3.40 -2.53
N ALA A 144 -6.09 -4.59 -2.95
CA ALA A 144 -5.60 -5.60 -2.02
C ALA A 144 -4.34 -5.13 -1.29
N VAL A 145 -3.42 -4.46 -1.99
CA VAL A 145 -2.22 -3.87 -1.39
C VAL A 145 -2.59 -2.75 -0.40
N VAL A 146 -3.53 -1.88 -0.74
CA VAL A 146 -4.05 -0.86 0.18
C VAL A 146 -4.65 -1.49 1.44
N TRP A 147 -5.40 -2.59 1.30
CA TRP A 147 -5.97 -3.33 2.44
C TRP A 147 -4.90 -3.95 3.35
N LEU A 148 -3.75 -4.36 2.82
CA LEU A 148 -2.61 -4.80 3.63
C LEU A 148 -1.94 -3.61 4.34
N MET A 149 -1.77 -2.50 3.61
CA MET A 149 -1.03 -1.33 4.10
C MET A 149 -1.76 -0.62 5.24
N LEU A 150 -3.10 -0.55 5.21
CA LEU A 150 -3.91 0.11 6.24
C LEU A 150 -3.59 -0.34 7.68
N PRO A 151 -3.72 -1.64 8.04
CA PRO A 151 -3.43 -2.08 9.41
C PRO A 151 -1.96 -1.86 9.79
N LEU A 152 -1.00 -2.04 8.87
CA LEU A 152 0.41 -1.81 9.14
C LEU A 152 0.71 -0.34 9.45
N VAL A 153 0.13 0.59 8.70
CA VAL A 153 0.28 2.03 8.94
C VAL A 153 -0.38 2.45 10.25
N ILE A 154 -1.56 1.91 10.56
CA ILE A 154 -2.26 2.18 11.84
C ILE A 154 -1.39 1.72 13.01
N THR A 155 -0.86 0.49 12.96
CA THR A 155 0.02 -0.03 14.02
C THR A 155 1.31 0.79 14.13
N PHE A 156 1.94 1.16 13.02
CA PHE A 156 3.13 2.01 13.02
C PHE A 156 2.89 3.39 13.65
N LEU A 157 1.79 4.07 13.28
CA LEU A 157 1.43 5.36 13.88
C LEU A 157 1.18 5.26 15.39
N LEU A 158 0.51 4.19 15.82
CA LEU A 158 0.26 3.93 17.23
C LEU A 158 1.57 3.67 18.00
N LEU A 159 2.51 2.93 17.43
CA LEU A 159 3.84 2.70 18.03
C LEU A 159 4.64 4.00 18.15
N VAL A 160 4.64 4.83 17.10
CA VAL A 160 5.29 6.15 17.13
C VAL A 160 4.65 7.04 18.21
N TYR A 161 3.33 7.05 18.32
CA TYR A 161 2.62 7.82 19.34
C TYR A 161 3.04 7.40 20.77
N PHE A 162 3.11 6.10 21.06
CA PHE A 162 3.55 5.62 22.38
C PHE A 162 5.03 5.87 22.69
N LYS A 163 5.88 6.03 21.68
CA LYS A 163 7.31 6.28 21.86
C LYS A 163 7.62 7.78 22.01
N VAL A 164 6.80 8.64 21.42
CA VAL A 164 6.96 10.11 21.40
C VAL A 164 6.20 10.80 22.53
N GLY A 165 5.09 10.22 23.00
CA GLY A 165 4.35 10.68 24.18
C GLY A 165 4.95 10.18 25.48
#